data_AF-A0A6P7FXH8-F1
#
_entry.id   AF-A0A6P7FXH8-F1
#
_cell.length_a   1.000
_cell.length_b   1.000
_cell.length_c   1.000
_cell.angle_alpha   90.00
_cell.angle_beta   90.00
_cell.angle_gamma   90.00
#
_symmetry.space_group_name_H-M   'P 1'
#
loop_
_entity.id
_entity.type
_entity.pdbx_description
1 polymer ?
#
loop_
_entity_poly.entity_id
_entity_poly.type
_entity_poly.pdbx_seq_one_letter_code
_entity_poly.pdbx_strand_id
1 'polypeptide(L)'
;MAFILPDNILETLLCSFCHKYLSVKPVKVYPNRLIQCGRCVDNKEHSIYKSEGVESLYGKMAENILFKCVNRFDGCRHLLTYSQVRDHEQVCFEKIHQCPICGEKTASFLMLRHFHSKHKGATLDFPAFVFNLNDHLEMPSVYIYQEEDNLFFLYISYRKSENTIRLDLVYIGSDKLSKNIYHEFTVCLEKIHKCPICDEEMASFLMLRHFRTKHKDAILNCPAFIFNLNDQSEMPSVYVYQEEDNLFFLYISYSN
;
A
#
# COMPACT_ATOMS: atom_id res chain seq x y z
N MET A 1 -12.57 0.32 30.12
CA MET A 1 -12.17 -0.64 29.07
C MET A 1 -11.58 0.17 27.94
N ALA A 2 -10.37 -0.18 27.50
CA ALA A 2 -9.73 0.52 26.40
C ALA A 2 -10.05 -0.19 25.08
N PHE A 3 -10.34 0.55 24.02
CA PHE A 3 -10.60 0.00 22.70
C PHE A 3 -9.55 0.50 21.69
N ILE A 4 -9.24 -0.34 20.72
CA ILE A 4 -8.33 0.00 19.61
C ILE A 4 -9.18 0.61 18.51
N LEU A 5 -8.72 1.75 17.97
CA LEU A 5 -9.39 2.39 16.86
C LEU A 5 -9.09 1.64 15.54
N PRO A 6 -10.10 1.32 14.72
CA PRO A 6 -9.88 0.84 13.36
C PRO A 6 -9.04 1.81 12.52
N ASP A 7 -8.20 1.28 11.64
CA ASP A 7 -7.22 2.07 10.87
C ASP A 7 -7.86 3.11 9.96
N ASN A 8 -8.97 2.73 9.31
CA ASN A 8 -9.75 3.64 8.47
C ASN A 8 -10.28 4.86 9.24
N ILE A 9 -10.60 4.72 10.53
CA ILE A 9 -10.99 5.86 11.37
C ILE A 9 -9.74 6.63 11.81
N LEU A 10 -8.70 5.92 12.25
CA LEU A 10 -7.46 6.52 12.73
C LEU A 10 -6.81 7.44 11.69
N GLU A 11 -6.84 7.04 10.41
CA GLU A 11 -6.31 7.80 9.27
C GLU A 11 -7.14 9.05 8.92
N THR A 12 -8.38 9.18 9.41
CA THR A 12 -9.18 10.41 9.29
C THR A 12 -8.94 11.39 10.44
N LEU A 13 -8.48 10.89 11.59
CA LEU A 13 -8.27 11.67 12.80
C LEU A 13 -6.87 12.26 12.83
N LEU A 14 -6.59 13.16 11.88
CA LEU A 14 -5.29 13.81 11.72
C LEU A 14 -5.32 15.28 12.15
N CYS A 15 -4.20 15.72 12.71
CA CYS A 15 -3.96 17.14 12.98
C CYS A 15 -3.81 17.89 11.63
N SER A 16 -4.49 19.03 11.50
CA SER A 16 -4.37 19.88 10.31
C SER A 16 -2.99 20.52 10.16
N PHE A 17 -2.18 20.54 11.22
CA PHE A 17 -0.89 21.23 11.26
C PHE A 17 0.31 20.30 11.16
N CYS A 18 0.36 19.24 11.98
CA CYS A 18 1.48 18.27 11.94
C CYS A 18 1.16 16.98 11.19
N HIS A 19 -0.08 16.78 10.75
CA HIS A 19 -0.56 15.60 10.03
C HIS A 19 -0.34 14.25 10.73
N LYS A 20 0.02 14.25 12.02
CA LYS A 20 0.02 13.07 12.90
C LYS A 20 -1.38 12.84 13.49
N TYR A 21 -1.62 11.64 14.00
CA TYR A 21 -2.89 11.28 14.65
C TYR A 21 -3.23 12.26 15.79
N LEU A 22 -4.52 12.52 15.99
CA LEU A 22 -5.07 13.30 17.10
C LEU A 22 -5.00 12.50 18.41
N SER A 23 -3.78 12.15 18.81
CA SER A 23 -3.47 11.22 19.91
C SER A 23 -2.78 11.88 21.12
N VAL A 24 -2.70 13.22 21.14
CA VAL A 24 -2.10 14.01 22.23
C VAL A 24 -3.01 15.17 22.60
N LYS A 25 -3.30 15.32 23.90
CA LYS A 25 -4.12 16.41 24.46
C LYS A 25 -3.38 17.76 24.60
N PRO A 26 -4.10 18.89 24.55
CA PRO A 26 -5.53 19.02 24.20
C PRO A 26 -5.75 18.96 22.69
N VAL A 27 -6.90 18.44 22.25
CA VAL A 27 -7.34 18.53 20.86
C VAL A 27 -8.34 19.68 20.74
N LYS A 28 -7.99 20.70 19.94
CA LYS A 28 -8.80 21.89 19.73
C LYS A 28 -9.40 21.89 18.32
N VAL A 29 -10.64 22.37 18.22
CA VAL A 29 -11.34 22.60 16.94
C VAL A 29 -11.56 24.10 16.78
N TYR A 30 -11.27 24.59 15.58
CA TYR A 30 -11.39 25.99 15.22
C TYR A 30 -12.63 26.28 14.36
N PRO A 31 -13.12 27.53 14.31
CA PRO A 31 -14.26 27.91 13.48
C PRO A 31 -14.09 27.58 11.98
N ASN A 32 -12.85 27.61 11.49
CA ASN A 32 -12.48 27.23 10.12
C ASN A 32 -12.40 25.71 9.90
N ARG A 33 -12.90 24.89 10.85
CA ARG A 33 -12.88 23.42 10.85
C ARG A 33 -11.50 22.79 10.93
N LEU A 34 -10.44 23.56 11.15
CA LEU A 34 -9.12 23.00 11.42
C LEU A 34 -9.10 22.35 12.80
N ILE A 35 -8.38 21.24 12.91
CA ILE A 35 -8.24 20.48 14.14
C ILE A 35 -6.75 20.45 14.52
N GLN A 36 -6.46 20.83 15.76
CA GLN A 36 -5.09 20.91 16.27
C GLN A 36 -4.91 19.93 17.42
N CYS A 37 -3.84 19.14 17.37
CA CYS A 37 -3.44 18.27 18.48
C CYS A 37 -2.56 19.01 19.50
N GLY A 38 -2.41 18.41 20.68
CA GLY A 38 -1.62 18.95 21.78
C GLY A 38 -0.15 19.20 21.45
N ARG A 39 0.43 18.50 20.47
CA ARG A 39 1.80 18.73 20.01
C ARG A 39 2.00 20.12 19.42
N CYS A 40 0.97 20.65 18.76
CA CYS A 40 1.04 21.89 18.02
C CYS A 40 0.62 23.11 18.85
N VAL A 41 0.07 22.92 20.05
CA VAL A 41 -0.44 24.00 20.91
C VAL A 41 0.69 24.94 21.36
N ASP A 42 1.85 24.37 21.68
CA ASP A 42 3.01 25.13 22.17
C ASP A 42 3.77 25.81 21.02
N ASN A 43 3.50 25.44 19.77
CA ASN A 43 4.30 25.87 18.63
C ASN A 43 4.02 27.35 18.29
N LYS A 44 5.08 28.18 18.28
CA LYS A 44 4.97 29.63 18.10
C LYS A 44 4.53 30.03 16.69
N GLU A 45 4.81 29.20 15.69
CA GLU A 45 4.43 29.43 14.29
C GLU A 45 2.91 29.37 14.06
N HIS A 46 2.17 28.64 14.91
CA HIS A 46 0.71 28.53 14.84
C HIS A 46 0.01 29.45 15.85
N SER A 47 0.73 30.44 16.38
CA SER A 47 0.25 31.36 17.43
C SER A 47 -0.97 32.19 17.06
N ILE A 48 -1.27 32.34 15.76
CA ILE A 48 -2.42 33.10 15.24
C ILE A 48 -3.74 32.55 15.78
N TYR A 49 -3.83 31.24 16.05
CA TYR A 49 -5.07 30.59 16.45
C TYR A 49 -5.20 30.32 17.97
N LYS A 50 -4.23 30.71 18.81
CA LYS A 50 -4.16 30.24 20.21
C LYS A 50 -5.41 30.50 21.08
N SER A 51 -6.18 31.55 20.77
CA SER A 51 -7.31 32.03 21.60
C SER A 51 -8.71 31.61 21.13
N GLU A 52 -8.88 31.07 19.92
CA GLU A 52 -10.22 30.84 19.34
C GLU A 52 -10.68 29.38 19.32
N GLY A 53 -9.78 28.45 19.64
CA GLY A 53 -10.05 27.01 19.56
C GLY A 53 -10.72 26.48 20.81
N VAL A 54 -11.85 25.78 20.64
CA VAL A 54 -12.54 25.06 21.72
C VAL A 54 -12.05 23.62 21.82
N GLU A 55 -11.99 23.10 23.05
CA GLU A 55 -11.61 21.71 23.30
C GLU A 55 -12.66 20.75 22.73
N SER A 56 -12.20 19.78 21.95
CA SER A 56 -13.07 18.81 21.28
C SER A 56 -13.62 17.78 22.26
N LEU A 57 -14.89 17.39 22.09
CA LEU A 57 -15.47 16.23 22.78
C LEU A 57 -14.68 14.95 22.51
N TYR A 58 -14.10 14.82 21.31
CA TYR A 58 -13.22 13.71 20.96
C TYR A 58 -12.05 13.57 21.93
N GLY A 59 -11.46 14.68 22.41
CA GLY A 59 -10.33 14.63 23.35
C GLY A 59 -10.68 13.90 24.65
N LYS A 60 -11.91 14.06 25.14
CA LYS A 60 -12.42 13.34 26.32
C LYS A 60 -12.68 11.87 26.05
N MET A 61 -13.16 11.54 24.84
CA MET A 61 -13.39 10.15 24.43
C MET A 61 -12.07 9.40 24.19
N ALA A 62 -11.06 10.10 23.67
CA ALA A 62 -9.74 9.57 23.34
C ALA A 62 -8.94 9.05 24.54
N GLU A 63 -9.29 9.44 25.78
CA GLU A 63 -8.63 8.93 26.99
C GLU A 63 -8.78 7.42 27.17
N ASN A 64 -9.86 6.83 26.63
CA ASN A 64 -10.12 5.39 26.68
C ASN A 64 -9.71 4.65 25.39
N ILE A 65 -8.95 5.30 24.51
CA ILE A 65 -8.54 4.75 23.21
C ILE A 65 -7.07 4.35 23.27
N LEU A 66 -6.76 3.18 22.69
CA LEU A 66 -5.39 2.78 22.39
C LEU A 66 -5.04 3.19 20.96
N PHE A 67 -3.98 3.99 20.84
CA PHE A 67 -3.46 4.49 19.58
C PHE A 67 -2.29 3.64 19.12
N LYS A 68 -2.33 3.21 17.86
CA LYS A 68 -1.12 2.73 17.19
C LYS A 68 -0.11 3.87 17.07
N CYS A 69 1.17 3.56 17.24
CA CYS A 69 2.23 4.54 17.04
C CYS A 69 2.18 5.10 15.61
N VAL A 70 2.44 6.39 15.45
CA VAL A 70 2.51 7.04 14.13
C VAL A 70 3.61 6.41 13.25
N ASN A 71 4.71 5.97 13.87
CA ASN A 71 5.82 5.29 13.19
C ASN A 71 5.56 3.77 13.02
N ARG A 72 4.30 3.35 12.93
CA ARG A 72 3.96 1.93 12.75
C ARG A 72 4.56 1.34 11.49
N PHE A 73 4.60 2.11 10.40
CA PHE A 73 5.21 1.69 9.14
C PHE A 73 6.74 1.65 9.22
N ASP A 74 7.39 2.15 10.28
CA ASP A 74 8.82 1.93 10.51
C ASP A 74 9.11 0.63 11.26
N GLY A 75 8.06 -0.08 11.67
CA GLY A 75 8.10 -1.31 12.43
C GLY A 75 7.74 -1.16 13.92
N CYS A 76 7.28 0.03 14.36
CA CYS A 76 6.78 0.17 15.71
C CYS A 76 5.41 -0.52 15.85
N ARG A 77 5.25 -1.41 16.85
CA ARG A 77 3.98 -2.12 17.10
C ARG A 77 3.36 -1.76 18.46
N HIS A 78 3.80 -0.66 19.07
CA HIS A 78 3.28 -0.22 20.36
C HIS A 78 1.87 0.33 20.22
N LEU A 79 0.99 -0.13 21.11
CA LEU A 79 -0.32 0.45 21.39
C LEU A 79 -0.19 1.34 22.62
N LEU A 80 -0.57 2.60 22.47
CA LEU A 80 -0.26 3.66 23.42
C LEU A 80 -1.55 4.32 23.88
N THR A 81 -1.67 4.57 25.18
CA THR A 81 -2.73 5.43 25.70
C THR A 81 -2.44 6.89 25.37
N TYR A 82 -3.46 7.72 25.46
CA TYR A 82 -3.38 9.17 25.23
C TYR A 82 -2.28 9.89 26.03
N SER A 83 -1.94 9.38 27.23
CA SER A 83 -0.84 9.91 28.06
C SER A 83 0.54 9.42 27.62
N GLN A 84 0.64 8.22 27.05
CA GLN A 84 1.91 7.58 26.70
C GLN A 84 2.46 8.03 25.35
N VAL A 85 1.61 8.50 24.43
CA VAL A 85 2.03 8.84 23.07
C VAL A 85 3.18 9.85 23.05
N ARG A 86 3.07 10.93 23.83
CA ARG A 86 4.07 12.00 23.83
C ARG A 86 5.44 11.51 24.32
N ASP A 87 5.45 10.63 25.32
CA ASP A 87 6.70 10.09 25.88
C ASP A 87 7.32 9.05 24.95
N HIS A 88 6.47 8.22 24.32
CA HIS A 88 6.93 7.24 23.34
C HIS A 88 7.56 7.90 22.10
N GLU A 89 6.97 8.98 21.59
CA GLU A 89 7.50 9.70 20.42
C GLU A 89 8.89 10.32 20.65
N GLN A 90 9.32 10.51 21.91
CA GLN A 90 10.67 10.98 22.22
C GLN A 90 11.75 9.92 21.99
N VAL A 91 11.38 8.64 22.05
CA VAL A 91 12.29 7.49 21.90
C VAL A 91 12.01 6.68 20.63
N CYS A 92 10.85 6.86 20.01
CA CYS A 92 10.46 6.20 18.76
C CYS A 92 10.84 7.07 17.56
N PHE A 93 11.98 6.76 16.95
CA PHE A 93 12.51 7.53 15.84
C PHE A 93 11.70 7.34 14.56
N GLU A 94 11.30 8.48 13.99
CA GLU A 94 10.69 8.60 12.67
C GLU A 94 11.75 8.36 11.59
N LYS A 95 11.48 7.50 10.61
CA LYS A 95 12.35 7.37 9.44
C LYS A 95 11.82 8.19 8.28
N ILE A 96 12.74 8.80 7.55
CA ILE A 96 12.47 9.54 6.32
C ILE A 96 12.82 8.64 5.15
N HIS A 97 11.86 8.45 4.24
CA HIS A 97 12.02 7.67 3.02
C HIS A 97 11.91 8.57 1.80
N GLN A 98 12.59 8.18 0.74
CA GLN A 98 12.51 8.87 -0.54
C GLN A 98 11.42 8.22 -1.41
N CYS A 99 10.49 9.02 -1.94
CA CYS A 99 9.50 8.54 -2.87
C CYS A 99 10.18 8.04 -4.16
N PRO A 100 9.89 6.81 -4.61
CA PRO A 100 10.54 6.24 -5.79
C PRO A 100 10.06 6.85 -7.12
N ILE A 101 8.93 7.56 -7.13
CA ILE A 101 8.37 8.17 -8.35
C ILE A 101 8.90 9.60 -8.53
N CYS A 102 8.80 10.45 -7.51
CA CYS A 102 9.17 11.88 -7.61
C CYS A 102 10.43 12.27 -6.84
N GLY A 103 11.03 11.37 -6.06
CA GLY A 103 12.23 11.65 -5.27
C GLY A 103 12.02 12.52 -4.03
N GLU A 104 10.77 12.91 -3.71
CA GLU A 104 10.46 13.68 -2.50
C GLU A 104 10.75 12.87 -1.23
N LYS A 105 11.39 13.49 -0.24
CA LYS A 105 11.66 12.85 1.05
C LYS A 105 10.49 13.10 2.00
N THR A 106 9.88 12.04 2.49
CA THR A 106 8.75 12.12 3.42
C THR A 106 8.83 11.05 4.50
N ALA A 107 8.18 11.30 5.62
CA ALA A 107 8.06 10.33 6.70
C ALA A 107 7.19 9.14 6.28
N SER A 108 7.46 7.96 6.81
CA SER A 108 6.72 6.72 6.48
C SER A 108 5.21 6.87 6.64
N PHE A 109 4.77 7.53 7.72
CA PHE A 109 3.35 7.74 8.02
C PHE A 109 2.65 8.71 7.05
N LEU A 110 3.40 9.50 6.29
CA LEU A 110 2.86 10.37 5.24
C LEU A 110 2.97 9.76 3.84
N MET A 111 3.69 8.65 3.68
CA MET A 111 3.98 8.08 2.36
C MET A 111 2.70 7.67 1.62
N LEU A 112 1.77 7.00 2.29
CA LEU A 112 0.49 6.61 1.68
C LEU A 112 -0.31 7.83 1.20
N ARG A 113 -0.44 8.85 2.07
CA ARG A 113 -1.12 10.11 1.72
C ARG A 113 -0.41 10.85 0.59
N HIS A 114 0.92 10.81 0.55
CA HIS A 114 1.71 11.37 -0.54
C HIS A 114 1.36 10.68 -1.87
N PHE A 115 1.29 9.35 -1.90
CA PHE A 115 0.87 8.60 -3.08
C PHE A 115 -0.56 8.94 -3.52
N HIS A 116 -1.55 8.93 -2.61
CA HIS A 116 -2.92 9.30 -2.96
C HIS A 116 -3.06 10.72 -3.54
N SER A 117 -2.24 11.66 -3.08
CA SER A 117 -2.34 13.07 -3.49
C SER A 117 -1.52 13.42 -4.74
N LYS A 118 -0.30 12.88 -4.87
CA LYS A 118 0.64 13.22 -5.96
C LYS A 118 0.77 12.14 -7.03
N HIS A 119 0.40 10.89 -6.72
CA HIS A 119 0.55 9.73 -7.61
C HIS A 119 -0.77 8.95 -7.72
N LYS A 120 -1.81 9.64 -8.22
CA LYS A 120 -3.13 9.03 -8.46
C LYS A 120 -2.99 7.79 -9.34
N GLY A 121 -3.60 6.68 -8.94
CA GLY A 121 -3.50 5.39 -9.64
C GLY A 121 -2.28 4.53 -9.28
N ALA A 122 -1.34 5.04 -8.49
CA ALA A 122 -0.18 4.27 -8.00
C ALA A 122 -0.39 3.70 -6.58
N THR A 123 -1.63 3.65 -6.10
CA THR A 123 -1.99 3.04 -4.80
C THR A 123 -2.88 1.83 -5.04
N LEU A 124 -2.52 0.71 -4.43
CA LEU A 124 -3.28 -0.53 -4.49
C LEU A 124 -4.16 -0.63 -3.24
N ASP A 125 -5.44 -0.31 -3.40
CA ASP A 125 -6.44 -0.45 -2.32
C ASP A 125 -6.81 -1.91 -2.07
N PHE A 126 -6.55 -2.78 -3.06
CA PHE A 126 -6.79 -4.21 -3.00
C PHE A 126 -5.52 -4.99 -3.36
N PRO A 127 -5.34 -6.20 -2.80
CA PRO A 127 -4.26 -7.10 -3.17
C PRO A 127 -4.34 -7.62 -4.61
N ALA A 128 -5.35 -7.21 -5.39
CA ALA A 128 -5.53 -7.59 -6.77
C ALA A 128 -5.57 -6.35 -7.66
N PHE A 129 -4.84 -6.38 -8.77
CA PHE A 129 -4.95 -5.37 -9.81
C PHE A 129 -4.69 -5.95 -11.20
N VAL A 130 -5.17 -5.22 -12.19
CA VAL A 130 -5.05 -5.57 -13.60
C VAL A 130 -3.89 -4.80 -14.20
N PHE A 131 -3.03 -5.48 -14.94
CA PHE A 131 -1.98 -4.85 -15.72
C PHE A 131 -2.13 -5.22 -17.20
N ASN A 132 -2.07 -4.20 -18.06
CA ASN A 132 -2.05 -4.37 -19.50
C ASN A 132 -0.60 -4.29 -19.98
N LEU A 133 -0.12 -5.36 -20.64
CA LEU A 133 1.22 -5.40 -21.20
C LEU A 133 1.39 -4.48 -22.41
N ASN A 134 0.33 -3.94 -22.99
CA ASN A 134 0.43 -3.02 -24.12
C ASN A 134 0.50 -1.54 -23.69
N ASP A 135 0.09 -1.20 -22.46
CA ASP A 135 0.00 0.17 -21.96
C ASP A 135 1.29 0.66 -21.25
N HIS A 136 2.44 0.41 -21.88
CA HIS A 136 3.75 0.77 -21.31
C HIS A 136 3.99 2.27 -21.09
N LEU A 137 3.18 3.12 -21.71
CA LEU A 137 3.39 4.58 -21.70
C LEU A 137 2.60 5.29 -20.60
N GLU A 138 1.63 4.65 -19.95
CA GLU A 138 0.72 5.31 -18.98
C GLU A 138 0.73 4.69 -17.56
N MET A 139 1.29 3.48 -17.38
CA MET A 139 1.24 2.82 -16.07
C MET A 139 2.40 3.23 -15.13
N PRO A 140 2.13 3.48 -13.83
CA PRO A 140 3.17 3.63 -12.83
C PRO A 140 4.11 2.41 -12.80
N SER A 141 5.42 2.66 -12.78
CA SER A 141 6.43 1.61 -12.57
C SER A 141 6.48 1.15 -11.12
N VAL A 142 5.85 1.90 -10.21
CA VAL A 142 5.85 1.63 -8.78
C VAL A 142 4.47 1.85 -8.21
N TYR A 143 4.02 0.89 -7.42
CA TYR A 143 2.79 0.99 -6.64
C TYR A 143 3.11 0.96 -5.15
N ILE A 144 2.27 1.61 -4.36
CA ILE A 144 2.27 1.45 -2.90
C ILE A 144 1.10 0.56 -2.49
N TYR A 145 1.36 -0.36 -1.57
CA TYR A 145 0.37 -1.28 -1.02
C TYR A 145 0.53 -1.34 0.51
N GLN A 146 -0.59 -1.30 1.22
CA GLN A 146 -0.65 -1.42 2.68
C GLN A 146 -1.42 -2.67 3.06
N GLU A 147 -0.86 -3.44 3.99
CA GLU A 147 -1.53 -4.55 4.66
C GLU A 147 -1.35 -4.36 6.17
N GLU A 148 -2.44 -4.08 6.88
CA GLU A 148 -2.43 -3.69 8.30
C GLU A 148 -1.43 -2.54 8.57
N ASP A 149 -0.42 -2.80 9.42
CA ASP A 149 0.64 -1.85 9.77
C ASP A 149 1.93 -2.09 8.96
N ASN A 150 1.83 -2.80 7.83
CA ASN A 150 2.93 -3.04 6.90
C ASN A 150 2.70 -2.24 5.61
N LEU A 151 3.76 -1.64 5.10
CA LEU A 151 3.71 -0.82 3.89
C LEU A 151 4.78 -1.31 2.92
N PHE A 152 4.42 -1.44 1.64
CA PHE A 152 5.27 -2.02 0.62
C PHE A 152 5.29 -1.16 -0.64
N PHE A 153 6.44 -1.11 -1.30
CA PHE A 153 6.56 -0.68 -2.68
C PHE A 153 6.62 -1.89 -3.59
N LEU A 154 5.75 -1.94 -4.60
CA LEU A 154 5.77 -2.93 -5.66
C LEU A 154 6.29 -2.28 -6.93
N TYR A 155 7.49 -2.66 -7.35
CA TYR A 155 8.07 -2.27 -8.62
C TYR A 155 7.67 -3.30 -9.67
N ILE A 156 7.15 -2.82 -10.79
CA ILE A 156 6.77 -3.64 -11.93
C ILE A 156 7.53 -3.14 -13.13
N SER A 157 8.24 -4.03 -13.80
CA SER A 157 8.85 -3.73 -15.08
C SER A 157 8.65 -4.88 -16.05
N TYR A 158 8.40 -4.56 -17.32
CA TYR A 158 8.31 -5.54 -18.38
C TYR A 158 9.42 -5.30 -19.39
N ARG A 159 10.15 -6.36 -19.74
CA ARG A 159 11.17 -6.35 -20.78
C ARG A 159 10.67 -7.13 -21.98
N LYS A 160 10.20 -6.43 -23.01
CA LYS A 160 9.70 -7.02 -24.25
C LYS A 160 10.73 -7.91 -24.96
N SER A 161 12.02 -7.53 -24.94
CA SER A 161 13.08 -8.29 -25.61
C SER A 161 13.33 -9.67 -25.02
N GLU A 162 13.13 -9.82 -23.72
CA GLU A 162 13.30 -11.09 -22.98
C GLU A 162 11.95 -11.75 -22.70
N ASN A 163 10.88 -11.02 -22.98
CA ASN A 163 9.53 -11.28 -22.55
C ASN A 163 9.46 -11.67 -21.07
N THR A 164 9.92 -10.78 -20.18
CA THR A 164 9.95 -11.02 -18.74
C THR A 164 9.23 -9.91 -17.99
N ILE A 165 8.48 -10.27 -16.94
CA ILE A 165 7.89 -9.31 -16.01
C ILE A 165 8.67 -9.42 -14.71
N ARG A 166 9.32 -8.35 -14.28
CA ARG A 166 9.98 -8.32 -12.98
C ARG A 166 9.08 -7.64 -11.97
N LEU A 167 8.85 -8.33 -10.86
CA LEU A 167 8.13 -7.83 -9.70
C LEU A 167 9.10 -7.77 -8.52
N ASP A 168 9.45 -6.55 -8.09
CA ASP A 168 10.26 -6.36 -6.89
C ASP A 168 9.39 -5.74 -5.80
N LEU A 169 9.32 -6.41 -4.64
CA LEU A 169 8.57 -5.91 -3.50
C LEU A 169 9.54 -5.47 -2.40
N VAL A 170 9.39 -4.23 -1.96
CA VAL A 170 10.25 -3.60 -0.94
C VAL A 170 9.40 -3.23 0.27
N TYR A 171 9.69 -3.83 1.42
CA TYR A 171 9.05 -3.48 2.68
C TYR A 171 9.62 -2.19 3.27
N ILE A 172 8.72 -1.28 3.63
CA ILE A 172 9.02 -0.08 4.41
C ILE A 172 8.82 -0.49 5.87
N GLY A 173 9.92 -0.69 6.60
CA GLY A 173 9.86 -1.09 8.00
C GLY A 173 11.21 -1.53 8.58
N SER A 174 11.18 -2.50 9.49
CA SER A 174 12.40 -3.04 10.12
C SER A 174 12.81 -4.39 9.54
N ASP A 175 14.12 -4.61 9.39
CA ASP A 175 14.69 -5.89 8.92
C ASP A 175 14.31 -7.09 9.81
N LYS A 176 13.97 -6.83 11.08
CA LYS A 176 13.53 -7.87 11.99
C LYS A 176 12.12 -8.36 11.63
N LEU A 177 11.22 -7.44 11.29
CA LEU A 177 9.85 -7.78 10.90
C LEU A 177 9.81 -8.36 9.48
N SER A 178 10.61 -7.82 8.55
CA SER A 178 10.63 -8.28 7.16
C SER A 178 10.95 -9.77 7.02
N LYS A 179 11.78 -10.32 7.91
CA LYS A 179 12.14 -11.74 7.95
C LYS A 179 10.98 -12.68 8.28
N ASN A 180 9.88 -12.19 8.83
CA ASN A 180 8.72 -13.01 9.17
C ASN A 180 7.60 -12.89 8.14
N ILE A 181 7.78 -12.07 7.10
CA ILE A 181 6.76 -11.81 6.11
C ILE A 181 6.94 -12.76 4.92
N TYR A 182 5.85 -13.44 4.54
CA TYR A 182 5.76 -14.21 3.30
C TYR A 182 4.81 -13.52 2.32
N HIS A 183 5.27 -13.40 1.09
CA HIS A 183 4.49 -12.89 -0.02
C HIS A 183 4.15 -14.01 -0.97
N GLU A 184 2.91 -14.03 -1.39
CA GLU A 184 2.39 -14.98 -2.34
C GLU A 184 1.80 -14.19 -3.50
N PHE A 185 2.26 -14.52 -4.70
CA PHE A 185 1.86 -13.84 -5.91
C PHE A 185 1.25 -14.86 -6.84
N THR A 186 0.09 -14.51 -7.38
CA THR A 186 -0.63 -15.31 -8.34
C THR A 186 -0.90 -14.46 -9.56
N VAL A 187 -0.38 -14.89 -10.71
CA VAL A 187 -0.63 -14.26 -12.00
C VAL A 187 -1.68 -15.08 -12.72
N CYS A 188 -2.78 -14.44 -13.10
CA CYS A 188 -3.83 -15.03 -13.92
C CYS A 188 -3.91 -14.30 -15.26
N LEU A 189 -4.16 -15.04 -16.33
CA LEU A 189 -4.56 -14.50 -17.62
C LEU A 189 -6.09 -14.56 -17.70
N GLU A 190 -6.72 -13.45 -18.04
CA GLU A 190 -8.12 -13.47 -18.43
C GLU A 190 -8.24 -13.81 -19.91
N LYS A 191 -9.02 -14.84 -20.22
CA LYS A 191 -9.42 -15.15 -21.58
C LYS A 191 -10.91 -14.87 -21.73
N ILE A 192 -11.22 -13.94 -22.60
CA ILE A 192 -12.59 -13.65 -23.01
C ILE A 192 -12.95 -14.63 -24.12
N HIS A 193 -14.02 -15.38 -23.92
CA HIS A 193 -14.58 -16.29 -24.91
C HIS A 193 -16.03 -15.89 -25.20
N LYS A 194 -16.44 -15.89 -26.46
CA LYS A 194 -17.86 -15.73 -26.79
C LYS A 194 -18.59 -17.05 -26.57
N CYS A 195 -19.70 -16.98 -25.83
CA CYS A 195 -20.58 -18.11 -25.65
C CYS A 195 -21.17 -18.50 -27.02
N PRO A 196 -20.96 -19.73 -27.50
CA PRO A 196 -21.44 -20.15 -28.83
C PRO A 196 -22.97 -20.26 -28.93
N ILE A 197 -23.70 -20.07 -27.81
CA ILE A 197 -25.15 -20.23 -27.73
C ILE A 197 -25.87 -18.88 -27.64
N CYS A 198 -25.33 -17.92 -26.87
CA CYS A 198 -25.98 -16.63 -26.62
C CYS A 198 -25.16 -15.42 -27.10
N ASP A 199 -23.99 -15.63 -27.72
CA ASP A 199 -23.04 -14.58 -28.14
C ASP A 199 -22.56 -13.65 -27.02
N GLU A 200 -22.87 -13.95 -25.76
CA GLU A 200 -22.37 -13.21 -24.60
C GLU A 200 -20.89 -13.51 -24.35
N GLU A 201 -20.14 -12.50 -23.94
CA GLU A 201 -18.75 -12.64 -23.53
C GLU A 201 -18.65 -13.29 -22.15
N MET A 202 -17.87 -14.35 -22.07
CA MET A 202 -17.56 -15.08 -20.85
C MET A 202 -16.06 -14.98 -20.56
N ALA A 203 -15.74 -14.48 -19.38
CA ALA A 203 -14.38 -14.45 -18.88
C ALA A 203 -14.02 -15.79 -18.22
N SER A 204 -12.86 -16.34 -18.57
CA SER A 204 -12.24 -17.45 -17.86
C SER A 204 -10.85 -17.05 -17.39
N PHE A 205 -10.50 -17.40 -16.16
CA PHE A 205 -9.20 -17.08 -15.58
C PHE A 205 -8.31 -18.31 -15.61
N LEU A 206 -7.18 -18.20 -16.33
CA LEU A 206 -6.13 -19.22 -16.30
C LEU A 206 -5.04 -18.77 -15.33
N MET A 207 -4.87 -19.50 -14.22
CA MET A 207 -3.74 -19.28 -13.33
C MET A 207 -2.45 -19.65 -14.08
N LEU A 208 -1.64 -18.65 -14.43
CA LEU A 208 -0.39 -18.84 -15.15
C LEU A 208 0.73 -19.26 -14.22
N ARG A 209 0.81 -18.61 -13.05
CA ARG A 209 1.91 -18.86 -12.13
C ARG A 209 1.52 -18.50 -10.71
N HIS A 210 2.04 -19.28 -9.79
CA HIS A 210 1.93 -19.09 -8.37
C HIS A 210 3.32 -19.18 -7.76
N PHE A 211 3.69 -18.23 -6.90
CA PHE A 211 4.98 -18.26 -6.23
C PHE A 211 4.90 -17.62 -4.85
N ARG A 212 5.58 -18.26 -3.91
CA ARG A 212 5.72 -17.81 -2.53
C ARG A 212 7.18 -17.46 -2.28
N THR A 213 7.43 -16.24 -1.83
CA THR A 213 8.79 -15.75 -1.53
C THR A 213 8.88 -15.18 -0.13
N LYS A 214 10.04 -15.38 0.49
CA LYS A 214 10.41 -14.81 1.78
C LYS A 214 11.39 -13.67 1.50
N HIS A 215 10.84 -12.47 1.36
CA HIS A 215 11.56 -11.20 1.18
C HIS A 215 12.83 -11.28 0.29
N LYS A 216 12.64 -11.29 -1.03
CA LYS A 216 13.66 -11.14 -2.09
C LYS A 216 12.97 -10.99 -3.44
N ASP A 217 13.63 -10.29 -4.38
CA ASP A 217 13.27 -10.12 -5.79
C ASP A 217 12.52 -11.34 -6.36
N ALA A 218 11.32 -11.12 -6.88
CA ALA A 218 10.61 -12.13 -7.64
C ALA A 218 10.75 -11.80 -9.13
N ILE A 219 11.79 -12.36 -9.75
CA ILE A 219 11.89 -12.32 -11.21
C ILE A 219 10.89 -13.34 -11.75
N LEU A 220 9.77 -12.85 -12.28
CA LEU A 220 8.93 -13.68 -13.12
C LEU A 220 9.53 -13.67 -14.52
N ASN A 221 10.16 -14.78 -14.89
CA ASN A 221 10.11 -15.15 -16.28
C ASN A 221 8.63 -15.34 -16.61
N CYS A 222 8.05 -14.41 -17.35
CA CYS A 222 6.75 -14.59 -17.98
C CYS A 222 7.04 -15.11 -19.37
N PRO A 223 7.39 -16.40 -19.59
CA PRO A 223 7.48 -16.91 -20.94
C PRO A 223 6.07 -16.85 -21.50
N ALA A 224 5.70 -15.75 -22.12
CA ALA A 224 4.89 -15.87 -23.29
C ALA A 224 5.88 -16.33 -24.38
N PHE A 225 5.78 -17.57 -24.83
CA PHE A 225 6.30 -17.94 -26.15
C PHE A 225 7.85 -18.04 -26.29
N ILE A 226 8.42 -19.17 -25.87
CA ILE A 226 9.38 -19.86 -26.75
C ILE A 226 8.74 -21.21 -27.08
N PHE A 227 8.10 -21.28 -28.24
CA PHE A 227 7.89 -22.55 -28.92
C PHE A 227 9.20 -22.89 -29.63
N ASN A 228 9.82 -24.00 -29.24
CA ASN A 228 10.75 -24.67 -30.14
C ASN A 228 9.93 -25.64 -30.99
N LEU A 229 9.82 -25.34 -32.28
CA LEU A 229 9.31 -26.25 -33.29
C LEU A 229 10.32 -27.38 -33.43
N ASN A 230 10.16 -28.45 -32.65
CA ASN A 230 10.58 -29.83 -32.93
C ASN A 230 10.63 -30.63 -31.62
N ASP A 231 9.49 -30.99 -31.05
CA ASP A 231 9.41 -32.30 -30.40
C ASP A 231 7.96 -32.78 -30.32
N GLN A 232 7.72 -33.95 -30.91
CA GLN A 232 6.46 -34.67 -30.87
C GLN A 232 6.53 -35.66 -29.71
N SER A 233 5.88 -35.38 -28.58
CA SER A 233 5.27 -36.44 -27.74
C SER A 233 4.39 -35.87 -26.61
N GLU A 234 3.09 -36.17 -26.74
CA GLU A 234 2.09 -36.53 -25.71
C GLU A 234 1.86 -35.65 -24.46
N MET A 235 0.92 -34.69 -24.58
CA MET A 235 -0.25 -34.39 -23.71
C MET A 235 -0.84 -32.99 -24.02
N PRO A 236 -2.12 -32.69 -23.73
CA PRO A 236 -2.97 -31.92 -24.64
C PRO A 236 -2.52 -30.46 -24.77
N SER A 237 -2.03 -30.21 -25.97
CA SER A 237 -1.99 -28.94 -26.69
C SER A 237 -2.95 -27.86 -26.17
N VAL A 238 -2.40 -26.90 -25.43
CA VAL A 238 -3.02 -25.58 -25.26
C VAL A 238 -2.37 -24.64 -26.27
N TYR A 239 -3.02 -24.50 -27.42
CA TYR A 239 -2.71 -23.44 -28.38
C TYR A 239 -3.27 -22.12 -27.84
N VAL A 240 -2.48 -21.05 -27.84
CA VAL A 240 -2.98 -19.70 -27.60
C VAL A 240 -2.51 -18.79 -28.72
N TYR A 241 -3.51 -18.31 -29.45
CA TYR A 241 -3.40 -17.30 -30.49
C TYR A 241 -3.07 -15.95 -29.85
N GLN A 242 -2.23 -15.16 -30.50
CA GLN A 242 -1.98 -13.78 -30.12
C GLN A 242 -3.11 -12.92 -30.70
N GLU A 243 -4.04 -12.50 -29.86
CA GLU A 243 -4.96 -11.38 -30.14
C GLU A 243 -4.58 -10.20 -29.23
N GLU A 244 -4.86 -8.99 -29.71
CA GLU A 244 -4.18 -7.75 -29.35
C GLU A 244 -4.50 -7.19 -27.94
N ASP A 245 -5.27 -7.89 -27.09
CA ASP A 245 -5.82 -7.37 -25.83
C ASP A 245 -5.65 -8.33 -24.63
N ASN A 246 -4.41 -8.66 -24.23
CA ASN A 246 -4.19 -9.54 -23.08
C ASN A 246 -4.20 -8.77 -21.74
N LEU A 247 -5.25 -8.98 -20.94
CA LEU A 247 -5.39 -8.51 -19.56
C LEU A 247 -4.82 -9.55 -18.59
N PHE A 248 -3.93 -9.12 -17.71
CA PHE A 248 -3.36 -9.96 -16.67
C PHE A 248 -3.79 -9.46 -15.30
N PHE A 249 -4.09 -10.41 -14.41
CA PHE A 249 -4.47 -10.15 -13.03
C PHE A 249 -3.33 -10.62 -12.13
N LEU A 250 -2.79 -9.71 -11.32
CA LEU A 250 -1.87 -10.08 -10.24
C LEU A 250 -2.64 -10.06 -8.93
N TYR A 251 -2.66 -11.18 -8.23
CA TYR A 251 -3.13 -11.29 -6.85
C TYR A 251 -1.92 -11.41 -5.93
N ILE A 252 -1.89 -10.62 -4.87
CA ILE A 252 -0.84 -10.58 -3.86
C ILE A 252 -1.45 -10.96 -2.53
N SER A 253 -1.28 -12.20 -2.09
CA SER A 253 -1.71 -12.64 -0.76
C SER A 253 -0.55 -12.59 0.23
N TYR A 254 -0.91 -12.34 1.48
CA TYR A 254 0.00 -12.24 2.61
C TYR A 254 -0.30 -13.36 3.62
N SER A 255 0.75 -14.00 4.15
CA SER A 255 0.64 -14.95 5.26
C SER A 255 1.72 -14.68 6.31
N ASN A 256 1.30 -14.66 7.57
CA ASN A 256 2.17 -14.66 8.75
C ASN A 256 2.45 -16.08 9.23
#